data_AF-A0A2V5XZL2-F1
#
_entry.id   AF-A0A2V5XZL2-F1
#
_cell.length_a   1.000
_cell.length_b   1.000
_cell.length_c   1.000
_cell.angle_alpha   90.00
_cell.angle_beta   90.00
_cell.angle_gamma   90.00
#
_symmetry.space_group_name_H-M   'P 1'
#
loop_
_entity.id
_entity.type
_entity.pdbx_description
1 polymer ?
#
loop_
_entity_poly.entity_id
_entity_poly.type
_entity_poly.pdbx_seq_one_letter_code
_entity_poly.pdbx_strand_id
1 'polypeptide(L)'
;VVGMLSLVLVLNYLVYLSLVRQFGAVSWKQLLPMQLCDWAMVVIIIAMWTRRPRWFEVAYFWGIGGTVQAVLTPNLPYGFPDFRFFSFFISHCGIIIGIVFLMLRHHLRPCAFSIVRVFLWTEVYFILTLAADEFTGFNYGFLLHKPEAQTLLYLLSDNRPLYLVQMHLLALAFFIVLYLPFVIYDLASQTISYKGHDRTQS
;
A
#
# COMPACT_ATOMS: atom_id res chain seq x y z
N VAL A 1 -8.60 4.91 -19.58
CA VAL A 1 -7.73 5.10 -18.38
C VAL A 1 -7.57 3.81 -17.58
N VAL A 2 -8.64 3.26 -16.96
CA VAL A 2 -8.57 2.02 -16.15
C VAL A 2 -7.86 0.86 -16.87
N GLY A 3 -8.28 0.51 -18.09
CA GLY A 3 -7.67 -0.59 -18.85
C GLY A 3 -6.20 -0.35 -19.16
N MET A 4 -5.84 0.89 -19.54
CA MET A 4 -4.45 1.28 -19.84
C MET A 4 -3.56 1.22 -18.60
N LEU A 5 -4.00 1.75 -17.46
CA LEU A 5 -3.22 1.74 -16.22
C LEU A 5 -3.03 0.31 -15.69
N SER A 6 -4.10 -0.50 -15.74
CA SER A 6 -4.02 -1.92 -15.37
C SER A 6 -3.05 -2.67 -16.29
N LEU A 7 -3.11 -2.40 -17.60
CA LEU A 7 -2.22 -3.00 -18.58
C LEU A 7 -0.76 -2.61 -18.31
N VAL A 8 -0.48 -1.35 -18.02
CA VAL A 8 0.88 -0.89 -17.67
C VAL A 8 1.43 -1.63 -16.45
N LEU A 9 0.63 -1.77 -15.38
CA LEU A 9 1.05 -2.47 -14.16
C LEU A 9 1.33 -3.96 -14.43
N VAL A 10 0.41 -4.64 -15.14
CA VAL A 10 0.55 -6.06 -15.46
C VAL A 10 1.73 -6.29 -16.40
N LEU A 11 1.87 -5.48 -17.46
CA LEU A 11 2.99 -5.59 -18.37
C LEU A 11 4.33 -5.30 -17.68
N ASN A 12 4.38 -4.28 -16.82
CA ASN A 12 5.59 -3.99 -16.04
C ASN A 12 6.01 -5.19 -15.19
N TYR A 13 5.06 -5.83 -14.50
CA TYR A 13 5.32 -7.02 -13.71
C TYR A 13 5.79 -8.20 -14.56
N LEU A 14 5.14 -8.48 -15.70
CA LEU A 14 5.53 -9.56 -16.60
C LEU A 14 6.90 -9.33 -17.25
N VAL A 15 7.19 -8.09 -17.65
CA VAL A 15 8.50 -7.71 -18.19
C VAL A 15 9.58 -7.87 -17.12
N TYR A 16 9.33 -7.43 -15.89
CA TYR A 16 10.24 -7.62 -14.77
C TYR A 16 10.56 -9.10 -14.55
N LEU A 17 9.53 -9.97 -14.44
CA LEU A 17 9.73 -11.40 -14.28
C LEU A 17 10.52 -12.03 -15.44
N SER A 18 10.24 -11.60 -16.67
CA SER A 18 10.93 -12.10 -17.86
C SER A 18 12.41 -11.72 -17.86
N LEU A 19 12.74 -10.43 -17.62
CA LEU A 19 14.12 -9.94 -17.59
C LEU A 19 14.91 -10.60 -16.47
N VAL A 20 14.34 -10.65 -15.27
CA VAL A 20 14.99 -11.26 -14.11
C VAL A 20 15.29 -12.75 -14.35
N ARG A 21 14.38 -13.48 -15.01
CA ARG A 21 14.59 -14.88 -15.39
C ARG A 21 15.67 -15.03 -16.45
N GLN A 22 15.70 -14.15 -17.46
CA GLN A 22 16.71 -14.18 -18.53
C GLN A 22 18.11 -13.90 -18.01
N PHE A 23 18.25 -12.92 -17.11
CA PHE A 23 19.55 -12.53 -16.55
C PHE A 23 19.97 -13.38 -15.35
N GLY A 24 19.14 -14.33 -14.89
CA GLY A 24 19.40 -15.12 -13.68
C GLY A 24 19.62 -14.24 -12.44
N ALA A 25 19.05 -13.03 -12.45
CA ALA A 25 19.50 -11.94 -11.60
C ALA A 25 18.99 -12.03 -10.15
N VAL A 26 18.02 -12.91 -9.88
CA VAL A 26 17.44 -13.08 -8.53
C VAL A 26 17.11 -14.55 -8.25
N SER A 27 17.08 -14.90 -6.98
CA SER A 27 16.65 -16.21 -6.49
C SER A 27 15.13 -16.41 -6.65
N TRP A 28 14.66 -17.67 -6.67
CA TRP A 28 13.22 -17.95 -6.72
C TRP A 28 12.42 -17.34 -5.55
N LYS A 29 13.07 -17.16 -4.39
CA LYS A 29 12.49 -16.50 -3.22
C LYS A 29 12.13 -15.04 -3.55
N GLN A 30 13.03 -14.32 -4.20
CA GLN A 30 12.79 -12.94 -4.64
C GLN A 30 11.66 -12.79 -5.67
N LEU A 31 11.24 -13.87 -6.32
CA LEU A 31 10.14 -13.88 -7.28
C LEU A 31 8.78 -14.15 -6.63
N LEU A 32 8.75 -14.57 -5.36
CA LEU A 32 7.50 -14.84 -4.65
C LEU A 32 6.80 -13.51 -4.35
N PRO A 33 5.52 -13.32 -4.73
CA PRO A 33 4.82 -12.04 -4.62
C PRO A 33 4.32 -11.82 -3.18
N MET A 34 5.23 -11.81 -2.22
CA MET A 34 4.93 -11.66 -0.80
C MET A 34 5.29 -10.27 -0.27
N GLN A 35 5.77 -9.36 -1.12
CA GLN A 35 5.89 -7.97 -0.70
C GLN A 35 4.49 -7.34 -0.67
N LEU A 36 4.25 -6.46 0.31
CA LEU A 36 2.96 -5.77 0.44
C LEU A 36 2.57 -5.01 -0.85
N CYS A 37 3.55 -4.49 -1.59
CA CYS A 37 3.30 -3.79 -2.85
C CYS A 37 2.79 -4.73 -3.97
N ASP A 38 3.18 -6.01 -4.00
CA ASP A 38 2.65 -6.99 -4.95
C ASP A 38 1.15 -7.19 -4.70
N TRP A 39 0.78 -7.30 -3.42
CA TRP A 39 -0.61 -7.43 -3.00
C TRP A 39 -1.41 -6.16 -3.25
N ALA A 40 -0.84 -4.98 -2.95
CA ALA A 40 -1.44 -3.69 -3.23
C ALA A 40 -1.70 -3.50 -4.74
N MET A 41 -0.78 -3.95 -5.60
CA MET A 41 -0.94 -3.92 -7.06
C MET A 41 -2.14 -4.75 -7.51
N VAL A 42 -2.28 -5.97 -7.01
CA VAL A 42 -3.44 -6.83 -7.32
C VAL A 42 -4.74 -6.16 -6.86
N VAL A 43 -4.77 -5.67 -5.63
CA VAL A 43 -5.96 -5.05 -5.04
C VAL A 43 -6.35 -3.78 -5.79
N ILE A 44 -5.41 -2.90 -6.18
CA ILE A 44 -5.76 -1.69 -6.94
C ILE A 44 -6.29 -2.03 -8.33
N ILE A 45 -5.75 -3.05 -9.00
CA ILE A 45 -6.29 -3.52 -10.29
C ILE A 45 -7.75 -3.97 -10.07
N ILE A 46 -8.01 -4.84 -9.09
CA ILE A 46 -9.36 -5.30 -8.78
C ILE A 46 -10.28 -4.10 -8.45
N ALA A 47 -9.81 -3.14 -7.65
CA ALA A 47 -10.57 -1.94 -7.29
C ALA A 47 -10.91 -1.07 -8.51
N MET A 48 -9.97 -0.89 -9.45
CA MET A 48 -10.21 -0.10 -10.67
C MET A 48 -11.28 -0.71 -11.57
N TRP A 49 -11.26 -2.04 -11.72
CA TRP A 49 -12.22 -2.77 -12.56
C TRP A 49 -13.59 -2.91 -11.90
N THR A 50 -13.62 -3.26 -10.62
CA THR A 50 -14.89 -3.51 -9.90
C THR A 50 -15.52 -2.24 -9.34
N ARG A 51 -14.71 -1.20 -9.11
CA ARG A 51 -15.11 0.08 -8.47
C ARG A 51 -15.79 -0.10 -7.11
N ARG A 52 -15.56 -1.24 -6.45
CA ARG A 52 -16.17 -1.54 -5.16
C ARG A 52 -15.41 -0.83 -4.04
N PRO A 53 -16.10 -0.11 -3.12
CA PRO A 53 -15.46 0.60 -2.02
C PRO A 53 -14.53 -0.27 -1.17
N ARG A 54 -14.89 -1.55 -0.94
CA ARG A 54 -14.09 -2.47 -0.12
C ARG A 54 -12.69 -2.73 -0.68
N TRP A 55 -12.58 -2.93 -1.99
CA TRP A 55 -11.26 -3.13 -2.62
C TRP A 55 -10.48 -1.82 -2.70
N PHE A 56 -11.18 -0.71 -2.94
CA PHE A 56 -10.59 0.62 -2.91
C PHE A 56 -10.00 0.95 -1.54
N GLU A 57 -10.68 0.62 -0.43
CA GLU A 57 -10.18 0.86 0.92
C GLU A 57 -8.85 0.15 1.17
N VAL A 58 -8.77 -1.15 0.84
CA VAL A 58 -7.53 -1.92 0.99
C VAL A 58 -6.43 -1.32 0.11
N ALA A 59 -6.73 -0.99 -1.15
CA ALA A 59 -5.77 -0.33 -2.03
C ALA A 59 -5.32 1.04 -1.49
N TYR A 60 -6.23 1.85 -0.96
CA TYR A 60 -5.95 3.18 -0.43
C TYR A 60 -4.98 3.11 0.75
N PHE A 61 -5.27 2.27 1.75
CA PHE A 61 -4.43 2.17 2.94
C PHE A 61 -3.10 1.47 2.68
N TRP A 62 -3.07 0.37 1.92
CA TRP A 62 -1.81 -0.31 1.58
C TRP A 62 -0.97 0.51 0.59
N GLY A 63 -1.61 1.10 -0.42
CA GLY A 63 -0.97 1.94 -1.41
C GLY A 63 -0.44 3.23 -0.79
N ILE A 64 -1.28 4.08 -0.22
CA ILE A 64 -0.81 5.35 0.35
C ILE A 64 0.08 5.12 1.58
N GLY A 65 -0.24 4.15 2.44
CA GLY A 65 0.58 3.88 3.64
C GLY A 65 1.93 3.23 3.31
N GLY A 66 1.95 2.21 2.46
CA GLY A 66 3.17 1.47 2.13
C GLY A 66 3.91 1.99 0.89
N THR A 67 3.21 2.19 -0.23
CA THR A 67 3.89 2.52 -1.50
C THR A 67 4.44 3.95 -1.53
N VAL A 68 3.83 4.91 -0.84
CA VAL A 68 4.40 6.26 -0.71
C VAL A 68 5.70 6.22 0.10
N GLN A 69 5.74 5.44 1.19
CA GLN A 69 6.99 5.23 1.94
C GLN A 69 8.07 4.61 1.04
N ALA A 70 7.72 3.57 0.27
CA ALA A 70 8.66 2.94 -0.66
C ALA A 70 9.18 3.90 -1.75
N VAL A 71 8.40 4.89 -2.18
CA VAL A 71 8.87 5.93 -3.13
C VAL A 71 9.76 6.97 -2.46
N LEU A 72 9.45 7.38 -1.22
CA LEU A 72 10.19 8.41 -0.49
C LEU A 72 11.50 7.88 0.12
N THR A 73 11.49 6.65 0.62
CA THR A 73 12.63 5.97 1.26
C THR A 73 12.83 4.59 0.64
N PRO A 74 13.22 4.53 -0.66
CA PRO A 74 13.32 3.27 -1.38
C PRO A 74 14.40 2.38 -0.78
N ASN A 75 14.01 1.20 -0.30
CA ASN A 75 14.96 0.12 0.03
C ASN A 75 15.29 -0.70 -1.24
N LEU A 76 15.78 -0.02 -2.27
CA LEU A 76 16.15 -0.63 -3.54
C LEU A 76 17.67 -0.51 -3.74
N PRO A 77 18.41 -1.64 -3.83
CA PRO A 77 19.87 -1.60 -3.99
C PRO A 77 20.32 -1.21 -5.41
N TYR A 78 19.38 -0.96 -6.32
CA TYR A 78 19.62 -0.68 -7.73
C TYR A 78 19.21 0.77 -8.04
N GLY A 79 20.19 1.60 -8.41
CA GLY A 79 19.97 2.97 -8.83
C GLY A 79 19.67 3.09 -10.33
N PHE A 80 19.33 4.31 -10.77
CA PHE A 80 19.25 4.63 -12.20
C PHE A 80 20.61 4.39 -12.89
N PRO A 81 20.66 3.83 -14.11
CA PRO A 81 19.55 3.45 -15.00
C PRO A 81 19.23 1.94 -15.03
N ASP A 82 19.05 1.29 -13.89
CA ASP A 82 18.72 -0.15 -13.85
C ASP A 82 17.24 -0.45 -14.19
N PHE A 83 16.95 -1.54 -14.89
CA PHE A 83 15.56 -1.92 -15.21
C PHE A 83 14.71 -2.18 -13.95
N ARG A 84 15.33 -2.63 -12.84
CA ARG A 84 14.69 -2.86 -11.54
C ARG A 84 14.30 -1.53 -10.89
N PHE A 85 15.11 -0.49 -11.09
CA PHE A 85 14.77 0.89 -10.70
C PHE A 85 13.50 1.34 -11.43
N PHE A 86 13.45 1.24 -12.76
CA PHE A 86 12.26 1.64 -13.50
C PHE A 86 11.03 0.83 -13.11
N SER A 87 11.16 -0.50 -13.03
CA SER A 87 10.03 -1.37 -12.68
C SER A 87 9.48 -1.05 -11.29
N PHE A 88 10.35 -0.79 -10.32
CA PHE A 88 9.97 -0.37 -8.97
C PHE A 88 9.13 0.91 -9.02
N PHE A 89 9.64 1.99 -9.62
CA PHE A 89 8.91 3.27 -9.64
C PHE A 89 7.62 3.21 -10.47
N ILE A 90 7.62 2.49 -11.61
CA ILE A 90 6.40 2.30 -12.42
C ILE A 90 5.29 1.62 -11.60
N SER A 91 5.61 0.55 -10.88
CA SER A 91 4.63 -0.16 -10.04
C SER A 91 4.10 0.74 -8.92
N HIS A 92 4.98 1.38 -8.16
CA HIS A 92 4.57 2.17 -6.98
C HIS A 92 3.80 3.43 -7.37
N CYS A 93 4.30 4.20 -8.36
CA CYS A 93 3.58 5.35 -8.88
C CYS A 93 2.25 4.94 -9.53
N GLY A 94 2.21 3.81 -10.24
CA GLY A 94 0.98 3.31 -10.86
C GLY A 94 -0.11 2.97 -9.84
N ILE A 95 0.24 2.40 -8.69
CA ILE A 95 -0.68 2.17 -7.57
C ILE A 95 -1.25 3.50 -7.06
N ILE A 96 -0.39 4.48 -6.77
CA ILE A 96 -0.78 5.80 -6.28
C ILE A 96 -1.72 6.50 -7.29
N ILE A 97 -1.36 6.51 -8.57
CA ILE A 97 -2.18 7.08 -9.64
C ILE A 97 -3.54 6.39 -9.73
N GLY A 98 -3.59 5.06 -9.59
CA GLY A 98 -4.84 4.30 -9.60
C GLY A 98 -5.77 4.69 -8.46
N ILE A 99 -5.22 4.88 -7.27
CA ILE A 99 -5.97 5.32 -6.08
C ILE A 99 -6.52 6.73 -6.30
N VAL A 100 -5.67 7.68 -6.70
CA VAL A 100 -6.07 9.06 -6.98
C VAL A 100 -7.12 9.11 -8.08
N PHE A 101 -6.97 8.32 -9.14
CA PHE A 101 -7.97 8.22 -10.21
C PHE A 101 -9.33 7.76 -9.68
N LEU A 102 -9.38 6.72 -8.83
CA LEU A 102 -10.63 6.24 -8.24
C LEU A 102 -11.26 7.28 -7.31
N MET A 103 -10.46 8.03 -6.56
CA MET A 103 -10.96 9.13 -5.72
C MET A 103 -11.56 10.27 -6.56
N LEU A 104 -10.83 10.74 -7.58
CA LEU A 104 -11.24 11.90 -8.36
C LEU A 104 -12.37 11.60 -9.34
N ARG A 105 -12.33 10.44 -10.02
CA ARG A 105 -13.28 10.11 -11.09
C ARG A 105 -14.49 9.32 -10.59
N HIS A 106 -14.31 8.49 -9.57
CA HIS A 106 -15.36 7.63 -9.04
C HIS A 106 -15.82 8.03 -7.65
N HIS A 107 -15.27 9.10 -7.07
CA HIS A 107 -15.64 9.65 -5.77
C HIS A 107 -15.58 8.60 -4.64
N LEU A 108 -14.72 7.60 -4.80
CA LEU A 108 -14.49 6.59 -3.77
C LEU A 108 -13.63 7.21 -2.66
N ARG A 109 -14.03 6.98 -1.41
CA ARG A 109 -13.32 7.41 -0.21
C ARG A 109 -13.43 6.35 0.89
N PRO A 110 -12.41 6.21 1.75
CA PRO A 110 -12.50 5.32 2.90
C PRO A 110 -13.58 5.80 3.87
N CYS A 111 -14.12 4.88 4.70
CA CYS A 111 -15.05 5.20 5.78
C CYS A 111 -14.48 4.78 7.14
N ALA A 112 -15.07 5.21 8.27
CA ALA A 112 -14.49 4.91 9.58
C ALA A 112 -14.29 3.41 9.83
N PHE A 113 -15.27 2.58 9.45
CA PHE A 113 -15.20 1.13 9.61
C PHE A 113 -14.24 0.45 8.61
N SER A 114 -13.69 1.20 7.63
CA SER A 114 -12.67 0.68 6.73
C SER A 114 -11.34 0.42 7.43
N ILE A 115 -10.99 1.18 8.47
CA ILE A 115 -9.77 0.96 9.26
C ILE A 115 -9.75 -0.47 9.81
N VAL A 116 -10.84 -0.90 10.44
CA VAL A 116 -10.96 -2.27 11.01
C VAL A 116 -10.91 -3.32 9.90
N ARG A 117 -11.65 -3.12 8.80
CA ARG A 117 -11.65 -4.08 7.68
C ARG A 117 -10.26 -4.26 7.08
N VAL A 118 -9.55 -3.16 6.83
CA VAL A 118 -8.22 -3.22 6.23
C VAL A 118 -7.20 -3.73 7.22
N PHE A 119 -7.33 -3.42 8.51
CA PHE A 119 -6.51 -4.03 9.55
C PHE A 119 -6.64 -5.56 9.52
N LEU A 120 -7.87 -6.11 9.47
CA LEU A 120 -8.07 -7.56 9.33
C LEU A 120 -7.44 -8.15 8.06
N TRP A 121 -7.51 -7.46 6.92
CA TRP A 121 -6.80 -7.89 5.71
C TRP A 121 -5.28 -7.83 5.86
N THR A 122 -4.78 -6.86 6.63
CA THR A 122 -3.36 -6.71 6.94
C THR A 122 -2.88 -7.86 7.83
N GLU A 123 -3.68 -8.32 8.79
CA GLU A 123 -3.39 -9.51 9.58
C GLU A 123 -3.31 -10.78 8.70
N VAL A 124 -4.23 -10.92 7.74
CA VAL A 124 -4.19 -12.03 6.78
C VAL A 124 -2.89 -12.00 5.97
N TYR A 125 -2.52 -10.83 5.44
CA TYR A 125 -1.25 -10.64 4.76
C TYR A 125 -0.08 -10.99 5.68
N PHE A 126 -0.10 -10.52 6.93
CA PHE A 126 0.97 -10.72 7.91
C PHE A 126 1.18 -12.21 8.21
N ILE A 127 0.11 -12.96 8.47
CA ILE A 127 0.18 -14.40 8.75
C ILE A 127 0.77 -15.16 7.55
N LEU A 128 0.28 -14.88 6.34
CA LEU A 128 0.73 -15.57 5.13
C LEU A 128 2.18 -15.22 4.78
N THR A 129 2.56 -13.96 4.95
CA THR A 129 3.91 -13.47 4.70
C THR A 129 4.89 -14.01 5.72
N LEU A 130 4.53 -14.03 7.00
CA LEU A 130 5.34 -14.59 8.06
C LEU A 130 5.58 -16.09 7.86
N ALA A 131 4.55 -16.84 7.45
CA ALA A 131 4.72 -18.26 7.11
C ALA A 131 5.67 -18.46 5.92
N ALA A 132 5.54 -17.63 4.87
CA ALA A 132 6.46 -17.67 3.73
C ALA A 132 7.90 -17.26 4.14
N ASP A 133 8.04 -16.33 5.07
CA ASP A 133 9.32 -15.89 5.60
C ASP A 133 10.00 -16.96 6.43
N GLU A 134 9.28 -17.62 7.34
CA GLU A 134 9.84 -18.73 8.11
C GLU A 134 10.22 -19.92 7.21
N PHE A 135 9.49 -20.14 6.11
CA PHE A 135 9.80 -21.20 5.15
C PHE A 135 10.99 -20.86 4.23
N THR A 136 11.09 -19.61 3.77
CA THR A 136 12.09 -19.21 2.77
C THR A 136 13.32 -18.53 3.37
N GLY A 137 13.21 -17.93 4.54
CA GLY A 137 14.23 -17.09 5.17
C GLY A 137 14.54 -15.78 4.43
N PHE A 138 13.62 -15.25 3.60
CA PHE A 138 13.91 -14.11 2.72
C PHE A 138 13.68 -12.72 3.34
N ASN A 139 12.74 -12.59 4.29
CA ASN A 139 12.36 -11.33 4.95
C ASN A 139 11.47 -10.39 4.10
N TYR A 140 10.37 -10.91 3.55
CA TYR A 140 9.33 -10.13 2.90
C TYR A 140 8.64 -9.20 3.90
N GLY A 141 8.38 -7.95 3.52
CA GLY A 141 7.76 -6.98 4.42
C GLY A 141 8.52 -6.71 5.73
N PHE A 142 9.77 -7.17 5.84
CA PHE A 142 10.63 -7.04 7.02
C PHE A 142 10.10 -7.72 8.28
N LEU A 143 9.48 -8.91 8.19
CA LEU A 143 8.89 -9.60 9.35
C LEU A 143 9.86 -10.46 10.17
N LEU A 144 10.97 -10.90 9.58
CA LEU A 144 12.03 -11.63 10.28
C LEU A 144 12.97 -10.67 11.01
N HIS A 145 13.36 -9.59 10.34
CA HIS A 145 14.25 -8.56 10.89
C HIS A 145 14.02 -7.20 10.22
N LYS A 146 14.30 -6.13 10.96
CA LYS A 146 14.14 -4.76 10.50
C LYS A 146 15.02 -4.45 9.27
N PRO A 147 14.61 -3.50 8.40
CA PRO A 147 15.44 -3.06 7.30
C PRO A 147 16.68 -2.31 7.81
N GLU A 148 17.78 -2.39 7.06
CA GLU A 148 18.97 -1.56 7.29
C GLU A 148 18.77 -0.11 6.82
N ALA A 149 17.83 0.11 5.89
CA ALA A 149 17.49 1.44 5.39
C ALA A 149 16.84 2.31 6.48
N GLN A 150 17.13 3.62 6.44
CA GLN A 150 16.58 4.64 7.34
C GLN A 150 15.08 4.86 7.10
N THR A 151 14.28 3.93 7.60
CA THR A 151 12.82 3.93 7.53
C THR A 151 12.23 4.05 8.93
N LEU A 152 10.93 4.27 9.04
CA LEU A 152 10.25 4.25 10.35
C LEU A 152 10.38 2.88 11.04
N LEU A 153 10.50 1.80 10.27
CA LEU A 153 10.72 0.45 10.82
C LEU A 153 12.07 0.31 11.51
N TYR A 154 13.08 1.11 11.12
CA TYR A 154 14.39 1.11 11.76
C TYR A 154 14.34 1.61 13.21
N LEU A 155 13.39 2.49 13.52
CA LEU A 155 13.18 3.08 14.86
C LEU A 155 12.47 2.12 15.83
N LEU A 156 11.98 1.00 15.35
CA LEU A 156 11.30 0.00 16.17
C LEU A 156 12.33 -0.85 16.96
N SER A 157 11.80 -1.59 17.93
CA SER A 157 12.55 -2.46 18.83
C SER A 157 13.40 -3.49 18.09
N ASP A 158 14.57 -3.83 18.65
CA ASP A 158 15.40 -4.95 18.17
C ASP A 158 14.88 -6.32 18.61
N ASN A 159 14.08 -6.36 19.69
CA ASN A 159 13.41 -7.58 20.13
C ASN A 159 12.28 -7.93 19.14
N ARG A 160 12.39 -9.07 18.44
CA ARG A 160 11.48 -9.49 17.36
C ARG A 160 9.99 -9.56 17.78
N PRO A 161 9.59 -10.24 18.87
CA PRO A 161 8.21 -10.19 19.36
C PRO A 161 7.68 -8.77 19.55
N LEU A 162 8.46 -7.90 20.20
CA LEU A 162 8.06 -6.51 20.43
C LEU A 162 8.02 -5.70 19.12
N TYR A 163 8.96 -5.93 18.22
CA TYR A 163 9.02 -5.35 16.88
C TYR A 163 7.75 -5.66 16.09
N LEU A 164 7.32 -6.93 16.07
CA LEU A 164 6.09 -7.32 15.36
C LEU A 164 4.87 -6.62 15.96
N VAL A 165 4.72 -6.58 17.29
CA VAL A 165 3.63 -5.82 17.92
C VAL A 165 3.68 -4.34 17.53
N GLN A 166 4.85 -3.73 17.55
CA GLN A 166 5.04 -2.34 17.14
C GLN A 166 4.72 -2.10 15.67
N MET A 167 5.00 -3.06 14.77
CA MET A 167 4.59 -2.97 13.36
C MET A 167 3.07 -2.90 13.22
N HIS A 168 2.31 -3.70 13.98
CA HIS A 168 0.85 -3.67 13.95
C HIS A 168 0.31 -2.33 14.47
N LEU A 169 0.89 -1.81 15.56
CA LEU A 169 0.53 -0.50 16.10
C LEU A 169 0.87 0.62 15.12
N LEU A 170 2.02 0.55 14.46
CA LEU A 170 2.44 1.51 13.45
C LEU A 170 1.50 1.49 12.25
N ALA A 171 1.14 0.31 11.74
CA ALA A 171 0.16 0.17 10.67
C ALA A 171 -1.19 0.77 11.04
N LEU A 172 -1.69 0.49 12.25
CA LEU A 172 -2.95 1.07 12.74
C LEU A 172 -2.87 2.60 12.85
N ALA A 173 -1.75 3.13 13.38
CA ALA A 173 -1.52 4.56 13.45
C ALA A 173 -1.54 5.21 12.05
N PHE A 174 -0.89 4.58 11.08
CA PHE A 174 -0.94 5.01 9.68
C PHE A 174 -2.36 5.03 9.14
N PHE A 175 -3.17 4.00 9.39
CA PHE A 175 -4.55 3.97 8.91
C PHE A 175 -5.40 5.08 9.54
N ILE A 176 -5.20 5.38 10.82
CA ILE A 176 -5.88 6.51 11.49
C ILE A 176 -5.47 7.83 10.84
N VAL A 177 -4.16 8.06 10.66
CA VAL A 177 -3.63 9.29 10.04
C VAL A 177 -4.14 9.45 8.61
N LEU A 178 -4.17 8.39 7.81
CA LEU A 178 -4.65 8.43 6.43
C LEU A 178 -6.17 8.62 6.32
N TYR A 179 -6.93 8.27 7.36
CA TYR A 179 -8.38 8.51 7.42
C TYR A 179 -8.73 9.91 7.96
N LEU A 180 -7.83 10.52 8.74
CA LEU A 180 -8.07 11.79 9.44
C LEU A 180 -8.54 12.95 8.52
N PRO A 181 -7.99 13.16 7.30
CA PRO A 181 -8.45 14.23 6.42
C PRO A 181 -9.94 14.14 6.06
N PHE A 182 -10.47 12.92 5.92
CA PHE A 182 -11.89 12.70 5.60
C PHE A 182 -12.79 13.03 6.79
N VAL A 183 -12.35 12.70 8.01
CA VAL A 183 -13.06 13.07 9.24
C VAL A 183 -13.13 14.59 9.38
N ILE A 184 -12.01 15.28 9.21
CA ILE A 184 -11.95 16.74 9.31
C ILE A 184 -12.88 17.40 8.27
N TYR A 185 -12.85 16.90 7.03
CA TYR A 185 -13.72 17.39 5.97
C TYR A 185 -15.22 17.17 6.27
N ASP A 186 -15.59 15.99 6.75
CA ASP A 186 -16.98 15.66 7.07
C ASP A 186 -17.50 16.50 8.26
N LEU A 187 -16.68 16.76 9.29
CA LEU A 187 -17.04 17.64 10.41
C LEU A 187 -17.19 19.11 9.98
N ALA A 188 -16.27 19.60 9.14
CA ALA A 188 -16.33 20.98 8.63
C ALA A 188 -17.56 21.21 7.75
N SER A 189 -17.92 20.24 6.90
CA SER A 189 -19.08 20.35 6.01
C SER A 189 -20.42 20.31 6.76
N GLN A 190 -20.55 19.52 7.82
CA GLN A 190 -21.73 19.51 8.69
C GLN A 190 -21.94 20.85 9.40
N THR A 191 -20.85 21.47 9.88
CA THR A 191 -20.88 22.77 10.57
C THR A 191 -21.37 23.90 9.66
N ILE A 192 -20.95 23.87 8.38
CA ILE A 192 -21.38 24.85 7.37
C ILE A 192 -22.89 24.68 7.07
N SER A 193 -23.35 23.43 6.90
CA SER A 193 -24.76 23.13 6.63
C SER A 193 -25.68 23.62 7.76
N TYR A 194 -25.29 23.37 9.01
CA TYR A 194 -26.03 23.81 10.20
C TYR A 194 -26.18 25.34 10.27
N LYS A 195 -25.08 26.09 10.09
CA LYS A 195 -25.12 27.56 10.07
C LYS A 195 -25.95 28.15 8.92
N GLY A 196 -26.05 27.46 7.79
CA GLY A 196 -26.88 27.87 6.66
C GLY A 196 -28.38 27.76 6.97
N HIS A 197 -28.78 26.69 7.67
CA HIS A 197 -30.18 26.46 8.05
C HIS A 197 -30.70 27.52 9.03
N ASP A 198 -29.94 27.88 10.07
CA ASP A 198 -30.32 28.90 11.05
C ASP A 198 -30.49 30.29 10.43
N ARG A 199 -29.68 30.66 9.41
CA ARG A 199 -29.79 31.96 8.72
C ARG A 199 -30.98 32.07 7.78
N THR A 200 -31.52 30.95 7.30
CA THR A 200 -32.71 30.95 6.43
C THR A 200 -34.03 31.01 7.20
N GLN A 201 -33.99 30.82 8.53
CA GLN A 201 -35.17 30.85 9.40
C GLN A 201 -35.28 32.12 10.25
N SER A 202 -34.31 33.04 10.15
CA SER A 202 -34.31 34.38 10.77
C SER A 202 -34.71 35.45 9.76
#